data_AF-A0A7S2LZ09-F1
#
_entry.id   AF-A0A7S2LZ09-F1
#
_cell.length_a   1.000
_cell.length_b   1.000
_cell.length_c   1.000
_cell.angle_alpha   90.00
_cell.angle_beta   90.00
_cell.angle_gamma   90.00
#
_symmetry.space_group_name_H-M   'P 1'
#
loop_
_entity.id
_entity.type
_entity.pdbx_description
1 polymer ?
#
loop_
_entity_poly.entity_id
_entity_poly.type
_entity_poly.pdbx_seq_one_letter_code
_entity_poly.pdbx_strand_id
1 'polypeptide(L)'
;IISSVVDSGSGSNRLNNNRSMFQIQGETFDKRLASVADLISQKKNIVVLCGAGISVSCGIPDFRSKDNGLYNNLNYQELGLTCAEDLFDLNAFSEDPRPFWKFVRTNNFASGKIVPSTSHLFLAWLDEQQMLLRIYTQNIDGLEQSAGVDKDKIVYAHGSFKGATCMKCKAKYQSSELRLMSKQEVPVCHRRIAKKGKISDNTAKTNSIEIPPERRSSRKRSSNNNSMAEEFYPPPVEQGCCGGIIKPNITFFGEKLDSTISRRLEEDYKKADALIVMGTSLSVAPMSKLVGFLPDNVPRILINRDIVQVMKSSTQNYKKQDEFCLFDACLLGNCDAVTQAIKAKMSNRDAKSEYEHYHSGRLVTDNNNGTWLKNQPRESVLLFEGALLSAATKEEATLPAQNVVVHCDHCENEIKDQIFCCKICFDFDLCSLCYPKVKLTHADGKHEFTIEST
;
A
#
# COMPACT_ATOMS: atom_id res chain seq x y z
N ILE A 1 10.89 48.28 10.00
CA ILE A 1 10.99 47.51 11.26
C ILE A 1 10.33 46.17 10.99
N ILE A 2 11.02 45.09 11.38
CA ILE A 2 10.87 43.68 10.94
C ILE A 2 11.65 43.38 9.65
N SER A 3 12.98 43.37 9.79
CA SER A 3 13.88 42.55 8.98
C SER A 3 14.20 41.26 9.72
N SER A 4 14.63 40.24 8.97
CA SER A 4 15.56 39.18 9.37
C SER A 4 15.18 38.29 10.56
N VAL A 5 14.56 37.15 10.26
CA VAL A 5 14.98 35.85 10.83
C VAL A 5 14.98 34.84 9.67
N VAL A 6 16.08 34.84 8.93
CA VAL A 6 16.50 33.69 8.13
C VAL A 6 17.15 32.77 9.15
N ASP A 7 16.42 31.78 9.66
CA ASP A 7 17.01 30.77 10.52
C ASP A 7 17.63 29.69 9.64
N SER A 8 18.83 30.00 9.16
CA SER A 8 19.78 29.05 8.60
C SER A 8 20.40 28.25 9.74
N GLY A 9 19.79 27.12 10.12
CA GLY A 9 20.45 26.16 11.02
C GLY A 9 19.52 25.23 11.79
N SER A 10 19.08 24.11 11.20
CA SER A 10 18.43 23.04 12.00
C SER A 10 18.54 21.61 11.43
N GLY A 11 19.34 21.37 10.38
CA GLY A 11 19.56 20.03 9.85
C GLY A 11 20.37 19.08 10.76
N SER A 12 21.09 19.61 11.77
CA SER A 12 21.99 18.83 12.63
C SER A 12 21.39 18.44 14.00
N ASN A 13 20.27 19.02 14.42
CA ASN A 13 19.74 18.81 15.78
C ASN A 13 18.81 17.58 15.92
N ARG A 14 18.27 17.06 14.81
CA ARG A 14 17.33 15.91 14.83
C ARG A 14 18.02 14.58 15.14
N LEU A 15 19.21 14.38 14.58
CA LEU A 15 20.02 13.19 14.87
C LEU A 15 20.41 13.17 16.36
N ASN A 16 20.62 14.31 17.01
CA ASN A 16 21.09 14.30 18.39
C ASN A 16 19.98 14.06 19.43
N ASN A 17 18.78 14.64 19.30
CA ASN A 17 17.77 14.53 20.37
C ASN A 17 17.06 13.16 20.43
N ASN A 18 16.73 12.53 19.31
CA ASN A 18 16.15 11.18 19.31
C ASN A 18 17.21 10.07 19.31
N ARG A 19 18.39 10.24 18.68
CA ARG A 19 19.47 9.24 18.84
C ARG A 19 20.03 9.24 20.26
N SER A 20 20.02 10.38 20.97
CA SER A 20 20.37 10.43 22.40
C SER A 20 19.53 9.47 23.25
N MET A 21 18.31 9.12 22.84
CA MET A 21 17.45 8.18 23.58
C MET A 21 17.92 6.72 23.45
N PHE A 22 18.68 6.38 22.40
CA PHE A 22 19.16 5.02 22.12
C PHE A 22 20.70 4.87 22.17
N GLN A 23 21.42 5.97 22.40
CA GLN A 23 22.88 6.02 22.52
C GLN A 23 23.33 5.86 23.98
N ILE A 24 23.20 4.66 24.53
CA ILE A 24 23.88 4.33 25.79
C ILE A 24 24.59 2.98 25.63
N GLN A 25 25.93 3.01 25.72
CA GLN A 25 26.74 1.81 25.90
C GLN A 25 26.33 1.12 27.21
N GLY A 26 25.99 -0.17 27.15
CA GLY A 26 25.59 -0.97 28.32
C GLY A 26 24.09 -1.11 28.56
N GLU A 27 23.23 -0.62 27.65
CA GLU A 27 21.79 -0.88 27.72
C GLU A 27 21.41 -2.32 27.36
N THR A 28 20.41 -2.85 28.05
CA THR A 28 19.82 -4.15 27.76
C THR A 28 18.73 -4.03 26.70
N PHE A 29 18.42 -5.13 26.01
CA PHE A 29 17.27 -5.22 25.09
C PHE A 29 15.97 -4.71 25.74
N ASP A 30 15.72 -5.13 26.99
CA ASP A 30 14.52 -4.79 27.74
C ASP A 30 14.38 -3.27 27.99
N LYS A 31 15.49 -2.60 28.32
CA LYS A 31 15.51 -1.14 28.50
C LYS A 31 15.19 -0.41 27.19
N ARG A 32 15.75 -0.85 26.06
CA ARG A 32 15.46 -0.23 24.76
C ARG A 32 14.02 -0.46 24.31
N LEU A 33 13.49 -1.65 24.55
CA LEU A 33 12.08 -1.93 24.27
C LEU A 33 11.17 -1.04 25.13
N ALA A 34 11.52 -0.82 26.41
CA ALA A 34 10.82 0.12 27.27
C ALA A 34 10.90 1.57 26.73
N SER A 35 12.05 2.02 26.22
CA SER A 35 12.17 3.35 25.58
C SER A 35 11.28 3.49 24.35
N VAL A 36 11.16 2.43 23.52
CA VAL A 36 10.22 2.43 22.39
C VAL A 36 8.77 2.48 22.87
N ALA A 37 8.41 1.69 23.87
CA ALA A 37 7.07 1.70 24.47
C ALA A 37 6.72 3.08 25.06
N ASP A 38 7.67 3.71 25.74
CA ASP A 38 7.55 5.06 26.29
C ASP A 38 7.32 6.10 25.19
N LEU A 39 8.11 6.03 24.11
CA LEU A 39 7.94 6.88 22.94
C LEU A 39 6.53 6.76 22.34
N ILE A 40 6.00 5.55 22.22
CA ILE A 40 4.64 5.30 21.73
C ILE A 40 3.61 5.83 22.73
N SER A 41 3.77 5.58 24.02
CA SER A 41 2.80 5.96 25.08
C SER A 41 2.53 7.47 25.17
N GLN A 42 3.49 8.29 24.73
CA GLN A 42 3.38 9.75 24.75
C GLN A 42 2.58 10.31 23.56
N LYS A 43 2.13 9.46 22.63
CA LYS A 43 1.49 9.85 21.37
C LYS A 43 -0.03 9.80 21.46
N LYS A 44 -0.70 10.61 20.65
CA LYS A 44 -2.16 10.70 20.57
C LYS A 44 -2.69 10.63 19.14
N ASN A 45 -1.83 10.80 18.15
CA ASN A 45 -2.20 10.85 16.75
C ASN A 45 -1.30 9.95 15.91
N ILE A 46 -1.29 8.66 16.25
CA ILE A 46 -0.46 7.66 15.58
C ILE A 46 -1.07 7.31 14.22
N VAL A 47 -0.27 7.46 13.17
CA VAL A 47 -0.55 6.87 11.86
C VAL A 47 0.11 5.51 11.78
N VAL A 48 -0.63 4.49 11.35
CA VAL A 48 -0.09 3.16 11.10
C VAL A 48 -0.15 2.88 9.61
N LEU A 49 0.97 2.44 9.02
CA LEU A 49 1.04 1.86 7.68
C LEU A 49 1.28 0.36 7.80
N CYS A 50 0.35 -0.47 7.34
CA CYS A 50 0.47 -1.92 7.45
C CYS A 50 0.30 -2.66 6.12
N GLY A 51 0.91 -3.85 6.03
CA GLY A 51 0.80 -4.75 4.89
C GLY A 51 0.66 -6.21 5.31
N ALA A 52 0.86 -7.14 4.37
CA ALA A 52 0.43 -8.53 4.54
C ALA A 52 1.12 -9.27 5.70
N GLY A 53 2.28 -8.79 6.16
CA GLY A 53 3.01 -9.36 7.30
C GLY A 53 2.21 -9.41 8.60
N ILE A 54 1.21 -8.53 8.79
CA ILE A 54 0.34 -8.56 9.98
C ILE A 54 -0.74 -9.66 9.90
N SER A 55 -0.99 -10.20 8.70
CA SER A 55 -2.01 -11.24 8.43
C SER A 55 -1.43 -12.65 8.27
N VAL A 56 -0.10 -12.81 8.29
CA VAL A 56 0.57 -14.11 8.09
C VAL A 56 0.12 -15.17 9.09
N SER A 57 0.00 -14.80 10.38
CA SER A 57 -0.47 -15.71 11.44
C SER A 57 -1.96 -16.06 11.34
N CYS A 58 -2.73 -15.34 10.51
CA CYS A 58 -4.13 -15.63 10.23
C CYS A 58 -4.30 -16.72 9.15
N GLY A 59 -3.20 -17.25 8.60
CA GLY A 59 -3.20 -18.19 7.48
C GLY A 59 -3.37 -17.51 6.12
N ILE A 60 -3.26 -16.18 6.05
CA ILE A 60 -3.23 -15.43 4.79
C ILE A 60 -1.76 -15.31 4.36
N PRO A 61 -1.36 -15.91 3.21
CA PRO A 61 0.00 -15.74 2.72
C PRO A 61 0.25 -14.27 2.34
N ASP A 62 1.47 -13.78 2.58
CA ASP A 62 1.89 -12.54 1.96
C ASP A 62 2.11 -12.73 0.45
N PHE A 63 2.41 -11.66 -0.28
CA PHE A 63 2.57 -11.78 -1.74
C PHE A 63 3.93 -12.34 -2.16
N ARG A 64 5.01 -12.07 -1.41
CA ARG A 64 6.39 -12.08 -1.93
C ARG A 64 7.38 -12.97 -1.17
N SER A 65 7.04 -13.48 0.01
CA SER A 65 7.96 -14.31 0.79
C SER A 65 8.37 -15.57 0.04
N LYS A 66 9.65 -15.94 0.13
CA LYS A 66 10.22 -17.08 -0.60
C LYS A 66 9.48 -18.40 -0.32
N ASP A 67 9.13 -18.65 0.94
CA ASP A 67 8.56 -19.95 1.34
C ASP A 67 7.03 -19.99 1.17
N ASN A 68 6.32 -18.95 1.62
CA ASN A 68 4.85 -18.96 1.71
C ASN A 68 4.18 -17.80 0.94
N GLY A 69 4.92 -17.09 0.09
CA GLY A 69 4.38 -15.97 -0.69
C GLY A 69 3.46 -16.44 -1.81
N LEU A 70 2.39 -15.70 -2.07
CA LEU A 70 1.42 -15.99 -3.13
C LEU A 70 2.10 -16.15 -4.49
N TYR A 71 3.02 -15.25 -4.86
CA TYR A 71 3.65 -15.28 -6.19
C TYR A 71 4.56 -16.49 -6.41
N ASN A 72 5.14 -17.04 -5.35
CA ASN A 72 5.98 -18.24 -5.44
C ASN A 72 5.15 -19.54 -5.46
N ASN A 73 3.96 -19.51 -4.89
CA ASN A 73 3.09 -20.68 -4.75
C ASN A 73 1.92 -20.70 -5.75
N LEU A 74 1.72 -19.63 -6.51
CA LEU A 74 0.70 -19.56 -7.55
C LEU A 74 1.20 -20.30 -8.80
N ASN A 75 0.49 -21.36 -9.19
CA ASN A 75 0.71 -21.99 -10.49
C ASN A 75 0.10 -21.12 -11.62
N TYR A 76 0.74 -20.00 -11.90
CA TYR A 76 0.25 -18.99 -12.84
C TYR A 76 0.13 -19.54 -14.27
N GLN A 77 0.96 -20.51 -14.65
CA GLN A 77 0.89 -21.19 -15.95
C GLN A 77 -0.40 -22.00 -16.12
N GLU A 78 -0.86 -22.70 -15.07
CA GLU A 78 -2.16 -23.41 -15.08
C GLU A 78 -3.35 -22.44 -15.11
N LEU A 79 -3.14 -21.20 -14.70
CA LEU A 79 -4.11 -20.13 -14.82
C LEU A 79 -4.05 -19.40 -16.17
N GLY A 80 -3.12 -19.77 -17.06
CA GLY A 80 -2.94 -19.12 -18.36
C GLY A 80 -2.31 -17.72 -18.28
N LEU A 81 -1.64 -17.40 -17.18
CA LEU A 81 -0.97 -16.12 -16.96
C LEU A 81 0.50 -16.17 -17.40
N THR A 82 1.12 -15.01 -17.65
CA THR A 82 2.54 -14.92 -18.02
C THR A 82 3.45 -14.83 -16.80
N CYS A 83 2.98 -14.17 -15.75
CA CYS A 83 3.58 -14.16 -14.41
C CYS A 83 2.49 -14.16 -13.33
N ALA A 84 2.91 -14.24 -12.06
CA ALA A 84 1.95 -14.28 -10.94
C ALA A 84 1.30 -12.91 -10.68
N GLU A 85 2.01 -11.82 -10.99
CA GLU A 85 1.52 -10.45 -10.86
C GLU A 85 0.33 -10.14 -11.79
N ASP A 86 0.26 -10.77 -12.97
CA ASP A 86 -0.85 -10.64 -13.92
C ASP A 86 -2.21 -10.95 -13.28
N LEU A 87 -2.24 -11.77 -12.22
CA LEU A 87 -3.46 -12.08 -11.49
C LEU A 87 -4.16 -10.83 -10.94
N PHE A 88 -3.38 -9.78 -10.63
CA PHE A 88 -3.86 -8.50 -10.13
C PHE A 88 -3.55 -7.35 -11.10
N ASP A 89 -3.26 -7.61 -12.37
CA ASP A 89 -3.06 -6.57 -13.39
C ASP A 89 -4.39 -6.16 -14.04
N LEU A 90 -4.66 -4.85 -14.14
CA LEU A 90 -5.94 -4.35 -14.64
C LEU A 90 -6.19 -4.70 -16.11
N ASN A 91 -5.15 -4.69 -16.94
CA ASN A 91 -5.26 -5.01 -18.36
C ASN A 91 -5.50 -6.51 -18.53
N ALA A 92 -4.70 -7.34 -17.84
CA ALA A 92 -4.89 -8.80 -17.84
C ALA A 92 -6.30 -9.18 -17.38
N PHE A 93 -6.81 -8.55 -16.32
CA PHE A 93 -8.18 -8.76 -15.84
C PHE A 93 -9.25 -8.31 -16.84
N SER A 94 -8.99 -7.22 -17.56
CA SER A 94 -9.93 -6.68 -18.56
C SER A 94 -10.00 -7.56 -19.81
N GLU A 95 -8.88 -8.18 -20.18
CA GLU A 95 -8.77 -9.14 -21.29
C GLU A 95 -9.41 -10.49 -20.94
N ASP A 96 -9.03 -11.07 -19.79
CA ASP A 96 -9.61 -12.31 -19.29
C ASP A 96 -9.71 -12.31 -17.74
N PRO A 97 -10.92 -12.15 -17.18
CA PRO A 97 -11.11 -12.14 -15.74
C PRO A 97 -11.20 -13.56 -15.12
N ARG A 98 -11.22 -14.63 -15.93
CA ARG A 98 -11.38 -16.02 -15.44
C ARG A 98 -10.27 -16.45 -14.47
N PRO A 99 -8.97 -16.15 -14.71
CA PRO A 99 -7.89 -16.51 -13.77
C PRO A 99 -8.10 -15.94 -12.38
N PHE A 100 -8.42 -14.65 -12.29
CA PHE A 100 -8.71 -13.97 -11.03
C PHE A 100 -9.91 -14.58 -10.30
N TRP A 101 -11.03 -14.80 -11.00
CA TRP A 101 -12.22 -15.38 -10.35
C TRP A 101 -12.06 -16.86 -9.99
N LYS A 102 -11.30 -17.65 -10.76
CA LYS A 102 -10.87 -18.99 -10.36
C LYS A 102 -10.07 -18.92 -9.06
N PHE A 103 -9.10 -18.01 -8.97
CA PHE A 103 -8.30 -17.81 -7.76
C PHE A 103 -9.15 -17.41 -6.54
N VAL A 104 -10.03 -16.41 -6.69
CA VAL A 104 -10.92 -15.94 -5.60
C VAL A 104 -11.81 -17.06 -5.07
N ARG A 105 -12.34 -17.91 -5.97
CA ARG A 105 -13.17 -19.07 -5.60
C ARG A 105 -12.39 -20.13 -4.85
N THR A 106 -11.23 -20.53 -5.37
CA THR A 106 -10.42 -21.61 -4.78
C THR A 106 -9.87 -21.23 -3.40
N ASN A 107 -9.54 -19.94 -3.19
CA ASN A 107 -8.92 -19.47 -1.95
C ASN A 107 -9.91 -18.89 -0.93
N ASN A 108 -11.21 -18.94 -1.20
CA ASN A 108 -12.24 -18.52 -0.24
C ASN A 108 -12.06 -17.09 0.30
N PHE A 109 -11.46 -16.16 -0.45
CA PHE A 109 -11.24 -14.76 -0.04
C PHE A 109 -12.54 -14.05 0.38
N ALA A 110 -13.69 -14.48 -0.14
CA ALA A 110 -15.01 -13.94 0.19
C ALA A 110 -15.73 -14.66 1.37
N SER A 111 -15.13 -15.67 1.99
CA SER A 111 -15.82 -16.57 2.94
C SER A 111 -16.00 -16.00 4.36
N GLY A 112 -15.15 -15.06 4.78
CA GLY A 112 -15.31 -14.30 6.03
C GLY A 112 -15.06 -15.08 7.34
N LYS A 113 -14.24 -16.13 7.33
CA LYS A 113 -13.95 -16.99 8.51
C LYS A 113 -12.57 -16.76 9.15
N ILE A 114 -11.88 -15.69 8.79
CA ILE A 114 -10.52 -15.45 9.25
C ILE A 114 -10.56 -14.61 10.53
N VAL A 115 -9.86 -15.08 11.56
CA VAL A 115 -9.74 -14.39 12.86
C VAL A 115 -8.56 -13.42 12.80
N PRO A 116 -8.70 -12.17 13.28
CA PRO A 116 -7.60 -11.22 13.30
C PRO A 116 -6.43 -11.68 14.19
N SER A 117 -5.20 -11.36 13.76
CA SER A 117 -3.98 -11.65 14.53
C SER A 117 -3.81 -10.75 15.75
N THR A 118 -2.84 -11.08 16.61
CA THR A 118 -2.39 -10.21 17.71
C THR A 118 -2.01 -8.82 17.21
N SER A 119 -1.37 -8.72 16.04
CA SER A 119 -1.04 -7.44 15.42
C SER A 119 -2.29 -6.61 15.11
N HIS A 120 -3.38 -7.22 14.62
CA HIS A 120 -4.64 -6.51 14.41
C HIS A 120 -5.29 -6.09 15.72
N LEU A 121 -5.24 -6.95 16.74
CA LEU A 121 -5.74 -6.63 18.08
C LEU A 121 -4.94 -5.51 18.75
N PHE A 122 -3.65 -5.37 18.42
CA PHE A 122 -2.85 -4.22 18.83
C PHE A 122 -3.34 -2.91 18.19
N LEU A 123 -3.75 -2.93 16.92
CA LEU A 123 -4.35 -1.77 16.25
C LEU A 123 -5.67 -1.36 16.92
N ALA A 124 -6.54 -2.33 17.20
CA ALA A 124 -7.79 -2.09 17.95
C ALA A 124 -7.51 -1.53 19.35
N TRP A 125 -6.51 -2.07 20.04
CA TRP A 125 -6.10 -1.56 21.35
C TRP A 125 -5.58 -0.10 21.28
N LEU A 126 -4.78 0.27 20.28
CA LEU A 126 -4.36 1.67 20.08
C LEU A 126 -5.55 2.60 19.85
N ASP A 127 -6.59 2.12 19.16
CA ASP A 127 -7.84 2.85 18.95
C ASP A 127 -8.61 3.04 20.26
N GLU A 128 -8.76 1.97 21.05
CA GLU A 128 -9.38 2.00 22.38
C GLU A 128 -8.65 2.96 23.35
N GLN A 129 -7.32 3.03 23.28
CA GLN A 129 -6.51 3.97 24.06
C GLN A 129 -6.57 5.42 23.55
N GLN A 130 -7.35 5.68 22.49
CA GLN A 130 -7.48 6.98 21.82
C GLN A 130 -6.14 7.53 21.31
N MET A 131 -5.25 6.65 20.85
CA MET A 131 -3.93 6.99 20.32
C MET A 131 -3.88 6.91 18.79
N LEU A 132 -4.79 6.15 18.19
CA LEU A 132 -4.83 5.92 16.75
C LEU A 132 -5.50 7.09 16.01
N LEU A 133 -4.76 7.72 15.09
CA LEU A 133 -5.30 8.70 14.13
C LEU A 133 -5.83 8.00 12.89
N ARG A 134 -5.01 7.15 12.25
CA ARG A 134 -5.34 6.47 11.00
C ARG A 134 -4.55 5.18 10.81
N ILE A 135 -5.16 4.22 10.13
CA ILE A 135 -4.52 3.05 9.54
C ILE A 135 -4.58 3.20 8.02
N TYR A 136 -3.43 3.16 7.37
CA TYR A 136 -3.30 2.95 5.93
C TYR A 136 -2.90 1.49 5.73
N THR A 137 -3.85 0.66 5.32
CA THR A 137 -3.58 -0.76 5.07
C THR A 137 -3.42 -1.02 3.58
N GLN A 138 -2.37 -1.74 3.23
CA GLN A 138 -2.16 -2.30 1.89
C GLN A 138 -2.91 -3.63 1.72
N ASN A 139 -3.48 -4.17 2.81
CA ASN A 139 -4.22 -5.42 2.78
C ASN A 139 -5.64 -5.21 2.27
N ILE A 140 -6.18 -6.27 1.68
CA ILE A 140 -7.55 -6.31 1.14
C ILE A 140 -8.48 -7.24 1.95
N ASP A 141 -7.96 -7.83 3.03
CA ASP A 141 -8.61 -8.84 3.87
C ASP A 141 -9.66 -8.24 4.83
N GLY A 142 -9.48 -6.97 5.24
CA GLY A 142 -10.39 -6.24 6.10
C GLY A 142 -10.31 -6.63 7.58
N LEU A 143 -9.25 -7.33 8.01
CA LEU A 143 -9.09 -7.83 9.37
C LEU A 143 -8.90 -6.72 10.40
N GLU A 144 -8.48 -5.52 10.00
CA GLU A 144 -8.37 -4.36 10.90
C GLU A 144 -9.73 -3.96 11.45
N GLN A 145 -10.76 -3.91 10.59
CA GLN A 145 -12.13 -3.64 11.04
C GLN A 145 -12.68 -4.81 11.85
N SER A 146 -12.40 -6.05 11.44
CA SER A 146 -12.83 -7.25 12.17
C SER A 146 -12.24 -7.35 13.58
N ALA A 147 -11.06 -6.74 13.81
CA ALA A 147 -10.44 -6.64 15.12
C ALA A 147 -11.10 -5.59 16.03
N GLY A 148 -11.96 -4.72 15.49
CA GLY A 148 -12.70 -3.71 16.26
C GLY A 148 -12.25 -2.28 16.04
N VAL A 149 -11.30 -2.00 15.14
CA VAL A 149 -10.91 -0.63 14.79
C VAL A 149 -12.09 0.10 14.14
N ASP A 150 -12.31 1.36 14.51
CA ASP A 150 -13.30 2.22 13.88
C ASP A 150 -13.05 2.31 12.36
N LYS A 151 -14.07 1.96 11.57
CA LYS A 151 -14.02 1.99 10.11
C LYS A 151 -13.57 3.35 9.55
N ASP A 152 -13.87 4.45 10.23
CA ASP A 152 -13.55 5.80 9.76
C ASP A 152 -12.05 6.13 9.93
N LYS A 153 -11.33 5.34 10.73
CA LYS A 153 -9.88 5.40 10.90
C LYS A 153 -9.13 4.49 9.94
N ILE A 154 -9.81 3.64 9.17
CA ILE A 154 -9.17 2.69 8.24
C ILE A 154 -9.25 3.21 6.81
N VAL A 155 -8.09 3.30 6.17
CA VAL A 155 -7.93 3.58 4.74
C VAL A 155 -7.39 2.33 4.08
N TYR A 156 -8.24 1.70 3.27
CA TYR A 156 -7.88 0.57 2.41
C TYR A 156 -7.15 1.07 1.17
N ALA A 157 -5.83 1.23 1.27
CA ALA A 157 -5.03 1.84 0.21
C ALA A 157 -5.13 1.07 -1.11
N HIS A 158 -5.21 -0.26 -1.04
CA HIS A 158 -5.42 -1.13 -2.21
C HIS A 158 -6.85 -1.66 -2.28
N GLY A 159 -7.81 -0.96 -1.67
CA GLY A 159 -9.21 -1.35 -1.65
C GLY A 159 -9.49 -2.60 -0.83
N SER A 160 -10.67 -3.21 -1.01
CA SER A 160 -11.08 -4.40 -0.27
C SER A 160 -12.19 -5.19 -0.97
N PHE A 161 -12.42 -6.42 -0.54
CA PHE A 161 -13.58 -7.23 -0.94
C PHE A 161 -14.91 -6.79 -0.29
N LYS A 162 -14.99 -5.58 0.28
CA LYS A 162 -16.23 -5.06 0.89
C LYS A 162 -17.26 -4.57 -0.13
N GLY A 163 -16.91 -4.56 -1.41
CA GLY A 163 -17.83 -4.26 -2.49
C GLY A 163 -17.21 -4.49 -3.85
N ALA A 164 -18.00 -4.28 -4.89
CA ALA A 164 -17.57 -4.41 -6.27
C ALA A 164 -18.20 -3.32 -7.14
N THR A 165 -17.60 -3.06 -8.30
CA THR A 165 -18.06 -2.06 -9.26
C THR A 165 -18.11 -2.67 -10.66
N CYS A 166 -19.22 -2.45 -11.37
CA CYS A 166 -19.30 -2.78 -12.79
C CYS A 166 -18.36 -1.89 -13.58
N MET A 167 -17.44 -2.48 -14.34
CA MET A 167 -16.43 -1.74 -15.10
C MET A 167 -17.04 -0.87 -16.20
N LYS A 168 -18.22 -1.26 -16.72
CA LYS A 168 -18.96 -0.56 -17.79
C LYS A 168 -19.87 0.55 -17.28
N CYS A 169 -20.86 0.23 -16.45
CA CYS A 169 -21.87 1.20 -16.00
C CYS A 169 -21.59 1.84 -14.63
N LYS A 170 -20.47 1.48 -13.98
CA LYS A 170 -20.04 1.96 -12.66
C LYS A 170 -21.02 1.71 -11.51
N ALA A 171 -21.99 0.83 -11.72
CA ALA A 171 -22.88 0.32 -10.69
C ALA A 171 -22.07 -0.31 -9.54
N LYS A 172 -22.34 0.14 -8.32
CA LYS A 172 -21.72 -0.38 -7.09
C LYS A 172 -22.56 -1.52 -6.50
N TYR A 173 -21.88 -2.52 -5.96
CA TYR A 173 -22.42 -3.70 -5.31
C TYR A 173 -21.82 -3.85 -3.91
N GLN A 174 -22.63 -4.27 -2.95
CA GLN A 174 -22.23 -4.45 -1.56
C GLN A 174 -21.51 -5.79 -1.35
N SER A 175 -20.85 -5.95 -0.19
CA SER A 175 -20.11 -7.17 0.17
C SER A 175 -20.96 -8.45 0.12
N SER A 176 -22.23 -8.37 0.52
CA SER A 176 -23.17 -9.51 0.48
C SER A 176 -23.46 -9.97 -0.95
N GLU A 177 -23.63 -9.03 -1.87
CA GLU A 177 -23.83 -9.30 -3.29
C GLU A 177 -22.56 -9.89 -3.91
N LEU A 178 -21.40 -9.31 -3.61
CA LEU A 178 -20.11 -9.80 -4.09
C LEU A 178 -19.84 -11.24 -3.63
N ARG A 179 -20.18 -11.60 -2.39
CA ARG A 179 -20.03 -12.98 -1.87
C ARG A 179 -20.89 -13.99 -2.62
N LEU A 180 -22.07 -13.59 -3.08
CA LEU A 180 -22.92 -14.44 -3.90
C LEU A 180 -22.38 -14.54 -5.32
N MET A 181 -21.98 -13.41 -5.89
CA MET A 181 -21.40 -13.30 -7.23
C MET A 181 -20.09 -14.07 -7.36
N SER A 182 -19.24 -14.07 -6.34
CA SER A 182 -17.94 -14.74 -6.37
C SER A 182 -18.04 -16.25 -6.54
N LYS A 183 -19.23 -16.86 -6.46
CA LYS A 183 -19.45 -18.29 -6.76
C LYS A 183 -19.57 -18.58 -8.26
N GLN A 184 -19.86 -17.56 -9.06
CA GLN A 184 -19.94 -17.63 -10.52
C GLN A 184 -18.55 -17.74 -11.13
N GLU A 185 -18.45 -18.26 -12.36
CA GLU A 185 -17.18 -18.31 -13.09
C GLU A 185 -16.64 -16.90 -13.37
N VAL A 186 -17.49 -16.02 -13.92
CA VAL A 186 -17.21 -14.59 -14.09
C VAL A 186 -18.49 -13.78 -13.82
N PRO A 187 -18.52 -12.94 -12.77
CA PRO A 187 -19.67 -12.08 -12.48
C PRO A 187 -19.91 -10.98 -13.51
N VAL A 188 -21.15 -10.88 -14.00
CA VAL A 188 -21.58 -9.85 -14.96
C VAL A 188 -22.73 -9.00 -14.42
N CYS A 189 -22.75 -7.74 -14.87
CA CYS A 189 -23.73 -6.76 -14.43
C CYS A 189 -25.09 -6.96 -15.11
N HIS A 190 -26.11 -7.22 -14.29
CA HIS A 190 -27.50 -7.42 -14.70
C HIS A 190 -28.36 -6.14 -14.55
N ARG A 191 -27.76 -4.98 -14.25
CA ARG A 191 -28.54 -3.74 -14.20
C ARG A 191 -29.05 -3.37 -15.58
N ARG A 192 -30.34 -3.03 -15.65
CA ARG A 192 -30.96 -2.54 -16.89
C ARG A 192 -30.40 -1.17 -17.24
N ILE A 193 -29.92 -1.04 -18.47
CA ILE A 193 -29.55 0.25 -19.06
C ILE A 193 -30.77 0.72 -19.85
N ALA A 194 -31.27 1.92 -19.55
CA ALA A 194 -32.31 2.51 -20.39
C ALA A 194 -31.79 2.55 -21.83
N LYS A 195 -32.57 2.01 -22.79
CA LYS A 195 -32.31 2.30 -24.21
C LYS A 195 -32.22 3.83 -24.32
N LYS A 196 -31.25 4.36 -25.08
CA LYS A 196 -31.29 5.77 -25.51
C LYS A 196 -32.61 5.96 -26.25
N GLY A 197 -33.66 6.29 -25.51
CA GLY A 197 -34.95 6.70 -26.02
C GLY A 197 -34.77 8.11 -26.53
N LYS A 198 -35.37 8.38 -27.69
CA LYS A 198 -35.54 9.73 -28.23
C LYS A 198 -35.91 10.68 -27.10
N ILE A 199 -35.03 11.63 -26.81
CA ILE A 199 -35.38 12.84 -26.07
C ILE A 199 -36.35 13.57 -27.00
N SER A 200 -37.61 13.71 -26.56
CA SER A 200 -38.41 14.86 -26.97
C SER A 200 -37.97 16.01 -26.07
N ASP A 201 -37.35 17.00 -26.71
CA ASP A 201 -37.09 18.38 -26.30
C ASP A 201 -37.07 18.73 -24.80
N ASN A 202 -35.88 18.96 -24.25
CA ASN A 202 -35.38 20.34 -24.09
C ASN A 202 -33.99 20.42 -23.45
N THR A 203 -33.12 21.19 -24.13
CA THR A 203 -31.97 21.95 -23.62
C THR A 203 -30.87 21.24 -22.80
N ALA A 204 -29.74 20.93 -23.45
CA ALA A 204 -28.41 21.50 -23.14
C ALA A 204 -27.32 20.81 -23.99
N LYS A 205 -26.49 21.64 -24.64
CA LYS A 205 -25.40 21.28 -25.56
C LYS A 205 -24.22 20.65 -24.82
N THR A 206 -23.60 19.61 -25.38
CA THR A 206 -22.13 19.41 -25.42
C THR A 206 -21.76 18.32 -26.44
N ASN A 207 -20.61 18.52 -27.08
CA ASN A 207 -20.17 17.94 -28.35
C ASN A 207 -19.92 16.42 -28.35
N SER A 208 -20.29 15.78 -29.46
CA SER A 208 -20.07 14.38 -29.81
C SER A 208 -18.63 14.10 -30.27
N ILE A 209 -18.02 13.03 -29.75
CA ILE A 209 -16.82 12.40 -30.32
C ILE A 209 -17.30 11.27 -31.24
N GLU A 210 -16.84 11.29 -32.50
CA GLU A 210 -17.17 10.31 -33.54
C GLU A 210 -16.47 8.97 -33.29
N ILE A 211 -17.21 7.86 -33.45
CA ILE A 211 -16.69 6.49 -33.45
C ILE A 211 -16.70 6.00 -34.91
N PRO A 212 -15.59 5.43 -35.45
CA PRO A 212 -15.56 4.94 -36.83
C PRO A 212 -16.42 3.67 -37.03
N PRO A 213 -16.95 3.42 -38.25
CA PRO A 213 -17.88 2.34 -38.49
C PRO A 213 -17.21 0.96 -38.55
N GLU A 214 -17.90 -0.02 -37.96
CA GLU A 214 -17.60 -1.46 -38.00
C GLU A 214 -17.38 -1.98 -39.43
N ARG A 215 -16.28 -2.69 -39.67
CA ARG A 215 -16.08 -3.49 -40.90
C ARG A 215 -16.47 -4.95 -40.64
N ARG A 216 -17.47 -5.42 -41.41
CA ARG A 216 -17.94 -6.80 -41.44
C ARG A 216 -16.99 -7.71 -42.24
N SER A 217 -16.58 -8.80 -41.58
CA SER A 217 -16.33 -10.19 -42.02
C SER A 217 -15.73 -10.50 -43.41
N SER A 218 -14.69 -11.34 -43.40
CA SER A 218 -14.54 -12.43 -44.39
C SER A 218 -13.80 -13.63 -43.79
N ARG A 219 -14.47 -14.79 -43.76
CA ARG A 219 -13.95 -16.12 -43.36
C ARG A 219 -12.92 -16.65 -44.37
N LYS A 220 -11.91 -17.40 -43.91
CA LYS A 220 -11.44 -18.65 -44.55
C LYS A 220 -10.73 -19.57 -43.54
N ARG A 221 -11.09 -20.86 -43.60
CA ARG A 221 -10.60 -22.01 -42.82
C ARG A 221 -9.17 -22.41 -43.22
N SER A 222 -8.38 -22.98 -42.31
CA SER A 222 -8.01 -24.42 -42.33
C SER A 222 -7.00 -24.78 -41.22
N SER A 223 -7.28 -25.91 -40.56
CA SER A 223 -6.40 -26.87 -39.85
C SER A 223 -4.97 -26.48 -39.46
N ASN A 224 -4.67 -26.46 -38.17
CA ASN A 224 -3.88 -27.54 -37.52
C ASN A 224 -3.81 -27.32 -36.01
N ASN A 225 -3.67 -28.43 -35.29
CA ASN A 225 -3.57 -28.50 -33.83
C ASN A 225 -2.58 -27.48 -33.26
N ASN A 226 -3.11 -26.56 -32.46
CA ASN A 226 -2.44 -25.92 -31.35
C ASN A 226 -3.52 -25.58 -30.34
N SER A 227 -3.26 -25.79 -29.06
CA SER A 227 -4.09 -25.33 -27.96
C SER A 227 -4.13 -23.79 -27.98
N MET A 228 -4.97 -23.23 -28.85
CA MET A 228 -5.28 -21.81 -28.85
C MET A 228 -6.08 -21.57 -27.58
N ALA A 229 -5.56 -20.74 -26.69
CA ALA A 229 -6.31 -20.27 -25.54
C ALA A 229 -7.68 -19.79 -26.01
N GLU A 230 -8.74 -20.34 -25.43
CA GLU A 230 -10.10 -20.03 -25.81
C GLU A 230 -10.36 -18.55 -25.48
N GLU A 231 -10.52 -17.73 -26.51
CA GLU A 231 -10.79 -16.29 -26.39
C GLU A 231 -11.96 -16.07 -25.42
N PHE A 232 -11.79 -15.16 -24.45
CA PHE A 232 -12.81 -14.93 -23.44
C PHE A 232 -13.99 -14.15 -24.01
N TYR A 233 -15.20 -14.68 -23.80
CA TYR A 233 -16.45 -13.99 -24.08
C TYR A 233 -17.27 -13.86 -22.79
N PRO A 234 -17.74 -12.65 -22.42
CA PRO A 234 -18.55 -12.47 -21.22
C PRO A 234 -19.84 -13.31 -21.25
N PRO A 235 -20.28 -13.85 -20.10
CA PRO A 235 -21.56 -14.54 -19.99
C PRO A 235 -22.72 -13.72 -20.58
N PRO A 236 -23.66 -14.35 -21.33
CA PRO A 236 -24.79 -13.65 -21.91
C PRO A 236 -25.71 -13.12 -20.79
N VAL A 237 -26.28 -11.93 -21.03
CA VAL A 237 -27.27 -11.31 -20.14
C VAL A 237 -28.56 -11.04 -20.89
N GLU A 238 -29.67 -10.87 -20.16
CA GLU A 238 -30.95 -10.45 -20.75
C GLU A 238 -30.81 -9.18 -21.59
N GLN A 239 -31.61 -9.09 -22.66
CA GLN A 239 -31.61 -7.92 -23.53
C GLN A 239 -31.97 -6.64 -22.74
N GLY A 240 -31.10 -5.63 -22.83
CA GLY A 240 -31.25 -4.38 -22.08
C GLY A 240 -30.48 -4.35 -20.75
N CYS A 241 -29.84 -5.45 -20.35
CA CYS A 241 -28.89 -5.46 -19.24
C CYS A 241 -27.50 -4.97 -19.67
N CYS A 242 -26.71 -4.50 -18.70
CA CYS A 242 -25.41 -3.91 -18.94
C CYS A 242 -24.39 -4.89 -19.54
N GLY A 243 -24.30 -6.10 -18.98
CA GLY A 243 -23.37 -7.15 -19.40
C GLY A 243 -21.89 -6.86 -19.10
N GLY A 244 -21.58 -5.74 -18.44
CA GLY A 244 -20.20 -5.41 -18.08
C GLY A 244 -19.69 -6.30 -16.94
N ILE A 245 -18.41 -6.66 -17.01
CA ILE A 245 -17.72 -7.40 -15.94
C ILE A 245 -17.80 -6.61 -14.63
N ILE A 246 -18.05 -7.33 -13.54
CA ILE A 246 -18.01 -6.78 -12.18
C ILE A 246 -16.60 -7.04 -11.65
N LYS A 247 -15.93 -6.00 -11.16
CA LYS A 247 -14.62 -6.10 -10.50
C LYS A 247 -14.76 -5.80 -9.01
N PRO A 248 -14.16 -6.56 -8.09
CA PRO A 248 -14.06 -6.16 -6.69
C PRO A 248 -13.38 -4.79 -6.56
N ASN A 249 -13.74 -4.04 -5.54
CA ASN A 249 -13.14 -2.73 -5.24
C ASN A 249 -11.78 -2.89 -4.57
N ILE A 250 -10.93 -3.75 -5.12
CA ILE A 250 -9.50 -3.84 -4.82
C ILE A 250 -8.75 -3.13 -5.94
N THR A 251 -7.64 -2.47 -5.63
CA THR A 251 -6.83 -1.76 -6.61
C THR A 251 -5.90 -2.74 -7.30
N PHE A 252 -6.02 -2.84 -8.62
CA PHE A 252 -5.14 -3.68 -9.45
C PHE A 252 -3.87 -2.91 -9.83
N PHE A 253 -2.81 -3.61 -10.22
CA PHE A 253 -1.67 -2.98 -10.88
C PHE A 253 -2.15 -2.22 -12.13
N GLY A 254 -1.64 -1.00 -12.28
CA GLY A 254 -2.08 -0.07 -13.30
C GLY A 254 -3.39 0.67 -13.02
N GLU A 255 -4.04 0.43 -11.87
CA GLU A 255 -5.21 1.19 -11.44
C GLU A 255 -4.79 2.33 -10.49
N LYS A 256 -5.36 3.53 -10.70
CA LYS A 256 -5.12 4.68 -9.83
C LYS A 256 -5.65 4.41 -8.42
N LEU A 257 -4.92 4.86 -7.40
CA LEU A 257 -5.42 4.87 -6.03
C LEU A 257 -6.69 5.75 -5.91
N ASP A 258 -7.56 5.40 -4.96
CA ASP A 258 -8.73 6.22 -4.68
C ASP A 258 -8.28 7.62 -4.21
N SER A 259 -8.77 8.66 -4.90
CA SER A 259 -8.47 10.08 -4.60
C SER A 259 -8.72 10.49 -3.15
N THR A 260 -9.57 9.77 -2.42
CA THR A 260 -9.81 10.00 -1.00
C THR A 260 -8.58 9.70 -0.13
N ILE A 261 -7.66 8.86 -0.58
CA ILE A 261 -6.42 8.51 0.13
C ILE A 261 -5.54 9.75 0.27
N SER A 262 -5.25 10.44 -0.83
CA SER A 262 -4.43 11.66 -0.83
C SER A 262 -5.04 12.74 0.06
N ARG A 263 -6.36 12.95 -0.01
CA ARG A 263 -7.06 13.90 0.87
C ARG A 263 -6.93 13.55 2.34
N ARG A 264 -7.11 12.28 2.71
CA ARG A 264 -6.94 11.82 4.10
C ARG A 264 -5.49 12.00 4.56
N LEU A 265 -4.51 11.73 3.71
CA LEU A 265 -3.10 11.91 4.03
C LEU A 265 -2.75 13.37 4.26
N GLU A 266 -3.28 14.30 3.47
CA GLU A 266 -3.11 15.74 3.69
C GLU A 266 -3.75 16.22 5.01
N GLU A 267 -4.91 15.66 5.38
CA GLU A 267 -5.55 15.90 6.68
C GLU A 267 -4.67 15.37 7.84
N ASP A 268 -4.12 14.16 7.67
CA ASP A 268 -3.34 13.46 8.69
C ASP A 268 -1.92 14.02 8.83
N TYR A 269 -1.31 14.53 7.75
CA TYR A 269 0.01 15.18 7.73
C TYR A 269 0.14 16.27 8.80
N LYS A 270 -0.94 17.02 9.04
CA LYS A 270 -0.97 18.15 9.99
C LYS A 270 -1.13 17.72 11.45
N LYS A 271 -1.53 16.47 11.70
CA LYS A 271 -1.93 15.97 13.02
C LYS A 271 -1.03 14.86 13.54
N ALA A 272 -0.44 14.08 12.63
CA ALA A 272 0.35 12.91 12.97
C ALA A 272 1.50 13.26 13.91
N ASP A 273 1.63 12.52 15.01
CA ASP A 273 2.69 12.70 16.01
C ASP A 273 3.59 11.46 16.19
N ALA A 274 3.27 10.37 15.50
CA ALA A 274 4.13 9.21 15.23
C ALA A 274 3.66 8.43 13.99
N LEU A 275 4.60 7.72 13.36
CA LEU A 275 4.34 6.74 12.31
C LEU A 275 4.81 5.36 12.77
N ILE A 276 3.92 4.36 12.72
CA ILE A 276 4.29 2.95 12.86
C ILE A 276 4.13 2.27 11.50
N VAL A 277 5.21 1.73 10.96
CA VAL A 277 5.19 0.90 9.75
C VAL A 277 5.30 -0.55 10.16
N MET A 278 4.37 -1.41 9.74
CA MET A 278 4.37 -2.80 10.16
C MET A 278 4.01 -3.83 9.09
N GLY A 279 4.76 -4.94 9.07
CA GLY A 279 4.46 -6.09 8.20
C GLY A 279 4.41 -5.76 6.71
N THR A 280 5.25 -4.85 6.21
CA THR A 280 5.28 -4.47 4.80
C THR A 280 6.71 -4.37 4.28
N SER A 281 6.91 -4.75 3.02
CA SER A 281 8.18 -4.58 2.30
C SER A 281 8.33 -3.21 1.65
N LEU A 282 7.27 -2.39 1.67
CA LEU A 282 7.19 -1.08 1.00
C LEU A 282 7.62 -1.10 -0.48
N SER A 283 7.38 -2.20 -1.18
CA SER A 283 7.82 -2.38 -2.57
C SER A 283 6.87 -1.80 -3.61
N VAL A 284 5.72 -1.23 -3.19
CA VAL A 284 4.67 -0.76 -4.10
C VAL A 284 4.36 0.70 -3.80
N ALA A 285 4.59 1.55 -4.78
CA ALA A 285 4.17 2.95 -4.79
C ALA A 285 2.65 3.05 -5.03
N PRO A 286 2.00 4.13 -4.58
CA PRO A 286 2.57 5.28 -3.89
C PRO A 286 2.67 5.09 -2.36
N MET A 287 2.12 4.01 -1.78
CA MET A 287 2.11 3.82 -0.32
C MET A 287 3.51 3.75 0.31
N SER A 288 4.52 3.30 -0.43
CA SER A 288 5.92 3.37 0.00
C SER A 288 6.41 4.80 0.26
N LYS A 289 5.89 5.80 -0.46
CA LYS A 289 6.22 7.23 -0.30
C LYS A 289 5.73 7.78 1.05
N LEU A 290 4.79 7.13 1.75
CA LEU A 290 4.17 7.65 2.97
C LEU A 290 5.19 7.87 4.09
N VAL A 291 6.21 7.02 4.15
CA VAL A 291 7.28 7.11 5.13
C VAL A 291 8.08 8.42 4.98
N GLY A 292 8.32 8.85 3.74
CA GLY A 292 9.00 10.11 3.43
C GLY A 292 8.05 11.32 3.40
N PHE A 293 6.75 11.10 3.23
CA PHE A 293 5.75 12.15 3.15
C PHE A 293 5.50 12.84 4.50
N LEU A 294 5.39 12.09 5.60
CA LEU A 294 5.13 12.70 6.91
C LEU A 294 6.31 13.59 7.38
N PRO A 295 6.04 14.66 8.17
CA PRO A 295 7.06 15.59 8.59
C PRO A 295 8.25 14.93 9.27
N ASP A 296 9.43 15.53 9.11
CA ASP A 296 10.65 15.01 9.71
C ASP A 296 10.57 14.91 11.24
N ASN A 297 9.94 15.83 11.94
CA ASN A 297 9.80 15.75 13.39
C ASN A 297 8.89 14.60 13.90
N VAL A 298 8.17 13.90 13.01
CA VAL A 298 7.35 12.74 13.37
C VAL A 298 8.26 11.51 13.55
N PRO A 299 8.32 10.89 14.74
CA PRO A 299 9.09 9.68 14.96
C PRO A 299 8.51 8.50 14.17
N ARG A 300 9.39 7.68 13.60
CA ARG A 300 9.05 6.55 12.73
C ARG A 300 9.51 5.25 13.37
N ILE A 301 8.61 4.28 13.53
CA ILE A 301 8.89 2.98 14.13
C ILE A 301 8.59 1.91 13.11
N LEU A 302 9.53 1.00 12.87
CA LEU A 302 9.36 -0.16 12.00
C LEU A 302 9.14 -1.43 12.85
N ILE A 303 8.10 -2.19 12.54
CA ILE A 303 7.83 -3.54 13.08
C ILE A 303 7.73 -4.50 11.90
N ASN A 304 8.79 -5.22 11.58
CA ASN A 304 8.80 -6.06 10.37
C ASN A 304 9.75 -7.24 10.51
N ARG A 305 9.69 -8.25 9.65
CA ARG A 305 10.69 -9.33 9.70
C ARG A 305 12.07 -8.89 9.25
N ASP A 306 12.14 -7.99 8.29
CA ASP A 306 13.38 -7.48 7.71
C ASP A 306 13.35 -5.95 7.66
N ILE A 307 14.52 -5.34 7.54
CA ILE A 307 14.63 -3.91 7.40
C ILE A 307 14.26 -3.45 5.97
N VAL A 308 13.53 -2.33 5.89
CA VAL A 308 13.12 -1.71 4.63
C VAL A 308 13.87 -0.40 4.40
N GLN A 309 14.24 -0.12 3.14
CA GLN A 309 14.79 1.17 2.74
C GLN A 309 13.72 1.96 2.00
N VAL A 310 13.57 3.22 2.39
CA VAL A 310 12.73 4.17 1.66
C VAL A 310 13.61 5.34 1.25
N MET A 311 13.71 5.60 -0.04
CA MET A 311 14.42 6.78 -0.54
C MET A 311 13.62 8.04 -0.20
N LYS A 312 14.29 9.12 0.18
CA LYS A 312 13.66 10.44 0.29
C LYS A 312 13.37 10.97 -1.12
N SER A 313 12.21 11.61 -1.30
CA SER A 313 11.94 12.40 -2.50
C SER A 313 13.01 13.49 -2.64
N SER A 314 13.62 13.55 -3.82
CA SER A 314 14.86 14.26 -4.12
C SER A 314 14.83 15.77 -3.80
N THR A 315 15.57 16.19 -2.77
CA THR A 315 16.14 17.53 -2.69
C THR A 315 17.62 17.43 -3.04
N GLN A 316 18.01 18.00 -4.18
CA GLN A 316 19.41 18.15 -4.60
C GLN A 316 20.26 18.70 -3.43
N ASN A 317 21.44 18.10 -3.23
CA ASN A 317 22.55 18.51 -2.33
C ASN A 317 22.68 17.85 -0.94
N TYR A 318 22.41 16.55 -0.80
CA TYR A 318 22.81 15.82 0.41
C TYR A 318 23.90 14.78 0.17
N LYS A 319 24.69 14.50 1.22
CA LYS A 319 25.69 13.41 1.23
C LYS A 319 24.96 12.07 1.08
N LYS A 320 25.59 11.08 0.44
CA LYS A 320 25.04 9.72 0.17
C LYS A 320 24.32 9.01 1.34
N GLN A 321 24.60 9.40 2.59
CA GLN A 321 23.98 8.82 3.79
C GLN A 321 22.61 9.41 4.15
N ASP A 322 22.24 10.55 3.59
CA ASP A 322 20.98 11.26 3.88
C ASP A 322 19.86 10.94 2.87
N GLU A 323 20.15 10.07 1.88
CA GLU A 323 19.26 9.68 0.78
C GLU A 323 18.06 8.83 1.23
N PHE A 324 18.12 8.23 2.43
CA PHE A 324 17.10 7.31 2.94
C PHE A 324 16.34 7.88 4.14
N CYS A 325 15.05 7.57 4.24
CA CYS A 325 14.28 7.76 5.45
C CYS A 325 14.76 6.76 6.50
N LEU A 326 15.27 7.28 7.62
CA LEU A 326 15.64 6.45 8.77
C LEU A 326 14.43 6.27 9.69
N PHE A 327 14.36 5.09 10.31
CA PHE A 327 13.44 4.85 11.42
C PHE A 327 14.11 5.28 12.74
N ASP A 328 13.34 5.78 13.69
CA ASP A 328 13.83 6.04 15.05
C ASP A 328 14.00 4.73 15.84
N ALA A 329 13.19 3.71 15.52
CA ALA A 329 13.33 2.35 16.05
C ALA A 329 12.90 1.30 15.02
N CYS A 330 13.64 0.20 14.90
CA CYS A 330 13.32 -0.99 14.10
C CYS A 330 13.25 -2.22 15.01
N LEU A 331 12.06 -2.78 15.16
CA LEU A 331 11.82 -4.01 15.91
C LEU A 331 11.63 -5.13 14.90
N LEU A 332 12.71 -5.87 14.65
CA LEU A 332 12.75 -6.87 13.59
C LEU A 332 12.34 -8.25 14.11
N GLY A 333 11.36 -8.90 13.49
CA GLY A 333 10.89 -10.25 13.83
C GLY A 333 9.41 -10.47 13.52
N ASN A 334 8.80 -11.44 14.19
CA ASN A 334 7.36 -11.69 14.07
C ASN A 334 6.53 -10.51 14.61
N CYS A 335 5.63 -9.95 13.80
CA CYS A 335 4.82 -8.78 14.17
C CYS A 335 3.95 -9.01 15.40
N ASP A 336 3.40 -10.21 15.59
CA ASP A 336 2.55 -10.53 16.74
C ASP A 336 3.35 -10.53 18.04
N ALA A 337 4.55 -11.14 18.04
CA ALA A 337 5.43 -11.15 19.20
C ALA A 337 5.89 -9.73 19.56
N VAL A 338 6.25 -8.92 18.56
CA VAL A 338 6.70 -7.54 18.76
C VAL A 338 5.58 -6.67 19.33
N THR A 339 4.39 -6.72 18.73
CA THR A 339 3.24 -5.89 19.17
C THR A 339 2.77 -6.28 20.57
N GLN A 340 2.78 -7.57 20.89
CA GLN A 340 2.50 -8.04 22.26
C GLN A 340 3.52 -7.52 23.26
N ALA A 341 4.81 -7.56 22.93
CA ALA A 341 5.88 -7.07 23.81
C ALA A 341 5.80 -5.55 24.04
N ILE A 342 5.49 -4.77 22.99
CA ILE A 342 5.22 -3.32 23.11
C ILE A 342 4.02 -3.08 24.03
N LYS A 343 2.89 -3.73 23.78
CA LYS A 343 1.66 -3.58 24.58
C LYS A 343 1.90 -3.92 26.05
N ALA A 344 2.62 -5.00 26.33
CA ALA A 344 2.97 -5.41 27.69
C ALA A 344 3.80 -4.32 28.37
N LYS A 345 4.86 -3.80 27.72
CA LYS A 345 5.69 -2.71 28.27
C LYS A 345 4.94 -1.41 28.51
N MET A 346 3.97 -1.08 27.64
CA MET A 346 3.12 0.10 27.83
C MET A 346 2.13 -0.08 28.99
N SER A 347 1.65 -1.30 29.24
CA SER A 347 0.66 -1.59 30.29
C SER A 347 1.30 -1.79 31.66
N ASN A 348 2.47 -2.43 31.70
CA ASN A 348 3.24 -2.67 32.92
C ASN A 348 4.74 -2.75 32.59
N ARG A 349 5.50 -1.74 33.03
CA ARG A 349 6.93 -1.57 32.70
C ARG A 349 7.79 -2.76 33.13
N ASP A 350 7.39 -3.46 34.20
CA ASP A 350 8.13 -4.57 34.82
C ASP A 350 7.58 -5.95 34.46
N ALA A 351 6.60 -6.05 33.54
CA ALA A 351 5.89 -7.29 33.20
C ALA A 351 6.71 -8.30 32.38
N LYS A 352 7.93 -8.62 32.84
CA LYS A 352 8.84 -9.56 32.18
C LYS A 352 8.21 -10.93 31.92
N SER A 353 7.37 -11.38 32.86
CA SER A 353 6.66 -12.67 32.80
C SER A 353 5.61 -12.76 31.68
N GLU A 354 5.02 -11.64 31.23
CA GLU A 354 3.96 -11.65 30.20
C GLU A 354 4.50 -11.82 28.77
N TYR A 355 5.80 -11.60 28.57
CA TYR A 355 6.50 -11.80 27.29
C TYR A 355 7.75 -12.69 27.41
N GLU A 356 7.96 -13.35 28.55
CA GLU A 356 9.06 -14.31 28.80
C GLU A 356 8.99 -15.57 27.93
N HIS A 357 7.82 -15.89 27.36
CA HIS A 357 7.69 -16.96 26.37
C HIS A 357 8.14 -16.56 24.95
N TYR A 358 8.35 -15.26 24.67
CA TYR A 358 8.78 -14.72 23.36
C TYR A 358 10.24 -14.23 23.37
N HIS A 359 11.03 -14.68 24.36
CA HIS A 359 12.15 -13.94 24.94
C HIS A 359 13.55 -14.27 24.37
N SER A 360 13.68 -14.46 23.06
CA SER A 360 15.01 -14.56 22.39
C SER A 360 15.49 -13.22 21.81
N GLY A 361 14.96 -12.10 22.35
CA GLY A 361 15.29 -10.75 21.91
C GLY A 361 16.77 -10.41 22.12
N ARG A 362 17.45 -9.92 21.08
CA ARG A 362 18.88 -9.56 21.14
C ARG A 362 19.17 -8.21 20.49
N LEU A 363 20.23 -7.56 20.98
CA LEU A 363 20.78 -6.37 20.34
C LEU A 363 21.71 -6.78 19.19
N VAL A 364 21.94 -5.86 18.24
CA VAL A 364 22.91 -6.06 17.17
C VAL A 364 24.33 -5.92 17.74
N THR A 365 25.13 -7.00 17.70
CA THR A 365 26.46 -7.08 18.36
C THR A 365 27.66 -7.00 17.42
N ASP A 366 27.49 -7.09 16.11
CA ASP A 366 28.60 -7.14 15.15
C ASP A 366 29.08 -5.73 14.73
N ASN A 367 30.40 -5.52 14.74
CA ASN A 367 31.08 -4.27 14.42
C ASN A 367 31.30 -4.01 12.92
N ASN A 368 30.94 -4.92 12.01
CA ASN A 368 31.20 -4.89 10.55
C ASN A 368 30.84 -3.60 9.76
N ASN A 369 31.56 -2.49 10.01
CA ASN A 369 31.67 -1.24 9.25
C ASN A 369 30.39 -0.64 8.62
N GLY A 370 29.20 -0.84 9.20
CA GLY A 370 27.94 -0.29 8.69
C GLY A 370 27.36 -1.00 7.45
N THR A 371 27.93 -2.14 7.04
CA THR A 371 27.68 -2.73 5.71
C THR A 371 26.37 -3.54 5.59
N TRP A 372 25.60 -3.78 6.66
CA TRP A 372 24.56 -4.84 6.66
C TRP A 372 23.14 -4.46 7.10
N LEU A 373 22.88 -3.29 7.69
CA LEU A 373 21.50 -2.91 8.08
C LEU A 373 20.93 -1.83 7.17
N LYS A 374 21.24 -1.88 5.88
CA LYS A 374 20.60 -1.00 4.90
C LYS A 374 20.65 0.50 5.31
N ASN A 375 21.81 0.97 5.82
CA ASN A 375 22.08 2.33 6.33
C ASN A 375 21.35 2.74 7.63
N GLN A 376 20.68 1.83 8.31
CA GLN A 376 20.02 2.08 9.59
C GLN A 376 21.01 2.02 10.77
N PRO A 377 21.00 3.00 11.70
CA PRO A 377 21.83 2.96 12.90
C PRO A 377 21.52 1.75 13.79
N ARG A 378 22.54 1.00 14.20
CA ARG A 378 22.38 -0.25 14.98
C ARG A 378 21.69 -0.04 16.31
N GLU A 379 21.91 1.11 16.94
CA GLU A 379 21.31 1.48 18.21
C GLU A 379 19.78 1.51 18.16
N SER A 380 19.23 1.81 16.99
CA SER A 380 17.78 1.82 16.74
C SER A 380 17.19 0.43 16.46
N VAL A 381 18.00 -0.63 16.35
CA VAL A 381 17.54 -1.96 15.93
C VAL A 381 17.46 -2.95 17.09
N LEU A 382 16.28 -3.52 17.30
CA LEU A 382 16.00 -4.61 18.23
C LEU A 382 15.62 -5.86 17.43
N LEU A 383 16.27 -6.99 17.71
CA LEU A 383 15.99 -8.26 17.02
C LEU A 383 15.15 -9.15 17.92
N PHE A 384 14.01 -9.59 17.42
CA PHE A 384 13.13 -10.62 17.98
C PHE A 384 13.33 -11.93 17.21
N GLU A 385 12.70 -13.00 17.68
CA GLU A 385 12.69 -14.27 16.97
C GLU A 385 12.10 -14.13 15.56
N GLY A 386 12.70 -14.83 14.60
CA GLY A 386 12.31 -14.78 13.20
C GLY A 386 12.73 -13.50 12.46
N ALA A 387 13.58 -12.66 13.06
CA ALA A 387 14.21 -11.55 12.36
C ALA A 387 15.10 -12.04 11.21
N LEU A 388 14.94 -11.42 10.05
CA LEU A 388 15.81 -11.57 8.90
C LEU A 388 16.76 -10.37 8.87
N LEU A 389 18.04 -10.64 8.65
CA LEU A 389 19.07 -9.63 8.44
C LEU A 389 19.57 -9.79 7.01
N SER A 390 18.79 -9.30 6.04
CA SER A 390 19.23 -9.31 4.65
C SER A 390 20.37 -8.30 4.48
N ALA A 391 21.44 -8.73 3.82
CA ALA A 391 22.43 -7.81 3.28
C ALA A 391 21.76 -6.90 2.25
N ALA A 392 22.21 -5.66 2.12
CA ALA A 392 22.04 -4.97 0.83
C ALA A 392 22.89 -5.71 -0.21
N THR A 393 22.35 -6.74 -0.86
CA THR A 393 22.95 -7.21 -2.12
C THR A 393 22.74 -6.09 -3.13
N LYS A 394 23.74 -5.80 -3.97
CA LYS A 394 23.61 -4.83 -5.07
C LYS A 394 22.40 -5.13 -5.98
N GLU A 395 21.85 -6.34 -5.91
CA GLU A 395 20.71 -6.84 -6.68
C GLU A 395 19.34 -6.51 -6.04
N GLU A 396 19.23 -6.29 -4.73
CA GLU A 396 17.95 -5.88 -4.10
C GLU A 396 17.55 -4.43 -4.46
N ALA A 397 18.51 -3.62 -4.94
CA ALA A 397 18.27 -2.29 -5.49
C ALA A 397 17.73 -2.30 -6.94
N THR A 398 17.57 -3.47 -7.54
CA THR A 398 16.99 -3.65 -8.87
C THR A 398 16.05 -4.85 -8.86
N LEU A 399 14.98 -4.78 -8.06
CA LEU A 399 13.74 -5.31 -8.61
C LEU A 399 13.46 -4.48 -9.87
N PRO A 400 13.17 -5.08 -11.04
CA PRO A 400 12.72 -4.28 -12.17
C PRO A 400 11.59 -3.41 -11.63
N ALA A 401 11.62 -2.10 -11.93
CA ALA A 401 10.50 -1.22 -11.63
C ALA A 401 9.27 -1.97 -12.15
N GLN A 402 8.46 -2.54 -11.25
CA GLN A 402 7.25 -3.24 -11.64
C GLN A 402 6.45 -2.15 -12.32
N ASN A 403 6.38 -2.13 -13.66
CA ASN A 403 5.91 -1.01 -14.49
C ASN A 403 4.81 -0.23 -13.75
N VAL A 404 5.20 0.78 -12.97
CA VAL A 404 4.26 1.49 -12.12
C VAL A 404 3.60 2.41 -13.11
N VAL A 405 2.43 2.02 -13.60
CA VAL A 405 1.69 2.83 -14.56
C VAL A 405 1.21 4.07 -13.80
N VAL A 406 1.98 5.13 -13.89
CA VAL A 406 1.64 6.41 -13.29
C VAL A 406 0.67 7.12 -14.23
N HIS A 407 -0.41 7.66 -13.67
CA HIS A 407 -1.42 8.38 -14.43
C HIS A 407 -1.33 9.87 -14.12
N CYS A 408 -1.47 10.71 -15.13
CA CYS A 408 -1.50 12.14 -14.96
C CYS A 408 -2.76 12.58 -14.19
N ASP A 409 -2.59 13.29 -13.07
CA ASP A 409 -3.70 13.81 -12.26
C ASP A 409 -4.59 14.83 -12.97
N HIS A 410 -4.14 15.38 -14.09
CA HIS A 410 -4.92 16.34 -14.87
C HIS A 410 -5.71 15.73 -16.03
N CYS A 411 -5.07 14.88 -16.83
CA CYS A 411 -5.70 14.31 -18.03
C CYS A 411 -6.09 12.83 -17.90
N GLU A 412 -5.79 12.20 -16.76
CA GLU A 412 -6.07 10.80 -16.43
C GLU A 412 -5.39 9.77 -17.35
N ASN A 413 -4.56 10.20 -18.29
CA ASN A 413 -3.80 9.31 -19.17
C ASN A 413 -2.56 8.77 -18.45
N GLU A 414 -2.17 7.55 -18.80
CA GLU A 414 -0.86 6.97 -18.48
C GLU A 414 0.28 7.90 -18.94
N ILE A 415 1.25 8.12 -18.05
CA ILE A 415 2.48 8.88 -18.30
C ILE A 415 3.53 7.91 -18.84
N LYS A 416 3.97 8.13 -20.09
CA LYS A 416 4.95 7.28 -20.79
C LYS A 416 6.33 7.94 -20.95
N ASP A 417 6.49 9.13 -20.39
CA ASP A 417 7.64 10.01 -20.57
C ASP A 417 8.17 10.53 -19.23
N GLN A 418 8.34 11.85 -19.04
CA GLN A 418 8.79 12.39 -17.75
C GLN A 418 7.60 12.58 -16.81
N ILE A 419 7.75 12.11 -15.58
CA ILE A 419 6.78 12.30 -14.50
C ILE A 419 7.16 13.58 -13.74
N PHE A 420 6.25 14.55 -13.70
CA PHE A 420 6.40 15.75 -12.91
C PHE A 420 5.64 15.58 -11.59
N CYS A 421 6.36 15.20 -10.54
CA CYS A 421 5.80 14.89 -9.23
C CYS A 421 5.75 16.15 -8.36
N CYS A 422 4.62 16.45 -7.72
CA CYS A 422 4.55 17.52 -6.73
C CYS A 422 5.41 17.17 -5.52
N LYS A 423 6.23 18.12 -5.04
CA LYS A 423 7.05 17.92 -3.83
C LYS A 423 6.24 17.89 -2.52
N ILE A 424 5.01 18.39 -2.56
CA ILE A 424 4.19 18.61 -1.36
C ILE A 424 2.98 17.66 -1.33
N CYS A 425 2.37 17.37 -2.47
CA CYS A 425 1.24 16.45 -2.54
C CYS A 425 1.74 15.00 -2.67
N PHE A 426 1.10 14.09 -1.93
CA PHE A 426 1.54 12.71 -1.76
C PHE A 426 1.66 11.88 -3.06
N ASP A 427 0.80 12.16 -4.02
CA ASP A 427 0.61 11.37 -5.24
C ASP A 427 -0.01 12.27 -6.32
N PHE A 428 0.63 13.42 -6.57
CA PHE A 428 0.18 14.37 -7.60
C PHE A 428 1.23 14.45 -8.71
N ASP A 429 0.94 13.73 -9.79
CA ASP A 429 1.85 13.48 -10.89
C ASP A 429 1.28 14.05 -12.19
N LEU A 430 2.10 14.78 -12.94
CA LEU A 430 1.71 15.39 -14.22
C LEU A 430 2.57 14.86 -15.35
N CYS A 431 1.97 14.60 -16.52
CA CYS A 431 2.73 14.36 -17.74
C CYS A 431 3.33 15.67 -18.29
N SER A 432 4.32 15.54 -19.17
CA SER A 432 5.00 16.68 -19.81
C SER A 432 4.06 17.68 -20.48
N LEU A 433 2.93 17.21 -21.04
CA LEU A 433 1.93 18.06 -21.70
C LEU A 433 1.04 18.83 -20.72
N CYS A 434 0.80 18.28 -19.53
CA CYS A 434 -0.06 18.89 -18.52
C CYS A 434 0.72 19.77 -17.55
N TYR A 435 1.97 19.42 -17.24
CA TYR A 435 2.85 20.19 -16.35
C TYR A 435 2.86 21.71 -16.62
N PRO A 436 3.16 22.21 -17.84
CA PRO A 436 3.23 23.64 -18.08
C PRO A 436 1.87 24.36 -17.91
N LYS A 437 0.76 23.64 -18.06
CA LYS A 437 -0.60 24.17 -17.94
C LYS A 437 -1.06 24.23 -16.49
N VAL A 438 -0.70 23.22 -15.70
CA VAL A 438 -1.25 22.99 -14.36
C VAL A 438 -0.35 23.52 -13.25
N LYS A 439 0.98 23.60 -13.46
CA LYS A 439 1.93 24.02 -12.41
C LYS A 439 1.63 25.38 -11.78
N LEU A 440 1.05 26.32 -12.55
CA LEU A 440 0.74 27.67 -12.07
C LEU A 440 -0.60 27.76 -11.35
N THR A 441 -1.50 26.79 -11.58
CA THR A 441 -2.84 26.75 -10.98
C THR A 441 -2.91 25.77 -9.81
N HIS A 442 -2.06 24.74 -9.80
CA HIS A 442 -1.96 23.79 -8.70
C HIS A 442 -1.45 24.49 -7.44
N ALA A 443 -2.26 24.46 -6.37
CA ALA A 443 -1.99 25.15 -5.12
C ALA A 443 -1.60 26.63 -5.30
N ASP A 444 -2.29 27.34 -6.21
CA ASP A 444 -2.01 28.74 -6.56
C ASP A 444 -0.55 28.98 -7.00
N GLY A 445 0.10 27.96 -7.58
CA GLY A 445 1.50 28.02 -8.03
C GLY A 445 2.53 27.97 -6.90
N LYS A 446 2.12 27.68 -5.66
CA LYS A 446 3.02 27.62 -4.50
C LYS A 446 3.79 26.31 -4.39
N HIS A 447 3.30 25.25 -5.02
CA HIS A 447 3.92 23.94 -4.94
C HIS A 447 5.00 23.78 -6.02
N GLU A 448 6.17 23.32 -5.61
CA GLU A 448 7.25 22.94 -6.52
C GLU A 448 7.09 21.50 -7.03
N PHE A 449 7.70 21.20 -8.18
CA PHE A 449 7.69 19.88 -8.80
C PHE A 449 9.12 19.33 -8.96
N THR A 450 9.28 18.03 -8.81
CA THR A 450 10.47 17.26 -9.22
C THR A 450 10.18 16.51 -10.51
N ILE A 451 11.25 16.14 -11.23
CA ILE A 451 11.15 15.34 -12.45
C ILE A 451 11.71 13.96 -12.13
N GLU A 452 10.90 12.94 -12.36
CA GLU A 452 11.28 11.52 -12.31
C GLU A 452 11.19 10.94 -13.73
N SER A 453 12.14 10.08 -14.09
CA SER A 453 12.06 9.29 -15.33
C SER A 453 11.19 8.05 -15.09
N THR A 454 10.23 7.79 -15.98
CA THR A 454 9.45 6.53 -16.01
C THR A 454 10.32 5.30 -16.09
#